data_AF-A0A9D8L0G9-F1
#
_entry.id   AF-A0A9D8L0G9-F1
#
_cell.length_a   1.000
_cell.length_b   1.000
_cell.length_c   1.000
_cell.angle_alpha   90.00
_cell.angle_beta   90.00
_cell.angle_gamma   90.00
#
_symmetry.space_group_name_H-M   'P 1'
#
loop_
_entity.id
_entity.type
_entity.pdbx_description
1 polymer ?
#
loop_
_entity_poly.entity_id
_entity_poly.type
_entity_poly.pdbx_seq_one_letter_code
_entity_poly.pdbx_strand_id
1 'polypeptide(L)'
;MTADSTILSPSLPERAIPSRRSFEFTRLIRAFGYFAVVLALMLAGATFFVLMGMTPIAVSPAVLFTTMIVNGALIAFLFFVIAWEVGALILARRRGRAAARLHIRIVALFSLIAAIPAVFVAIIAGVTLDRGLDSGLAARTRSLVESSATLASAYQGEQLQSLHTDLFAIKVELQRARPLLISDPDRFQQFLASLGASRRVFALMLVKSDGTL
;
A
#
# COMPACT_ATOMS: atom_id res chain seq x y z
N MET A 1 -33.47 -29.78 -93.35
CA MET A 1 -34.04 -28.73 -92.48
C MET A 1 -34.30 -29.37 -91.12
N THR A 2 -33.25 -29.46 -90.31
CA THR A 2 -33.29 -29.95 -88.93
C THR A 2 -32.27 -29.10 -88.19
N ALA A 3 -32.77 -28.14 -87.41
CA ALA A 3 -31.96 -27.17 -86.70
C ALA A 3 -31.19 -27.84 -85.57
N ASP A 4 -29.89 -27.59 -85.55
CA ASP A 4 -28.95 -27.91 -84.49
C ASP A 4 -29.32 -27.10 -83.23
N SER A 5 -29.87 -27.77 -82.22
CA SER A 5 -30.23 -27.18 -80.94
C SER A 5 -29.07 -27.24 -79.96
N THR A 6 -27.89 -26.76 -80.37
CA THR A 6 -26.77 -26.46 -79.47
C THR A 6 -27.07 -25.14 -78.75
N ILE A 7 -28.08 -25.14 -77.87
CA ILE A 7 -28.29 -24.06 -76.92
C ILE A 7 -27.41 -24.35 -75.72
N LEU A 8 -26.28 -23.64 -75.72
CA LEU A 8 -25.37 -23.44 -74.61
C LEU A 8 -26.17 -22.97 -73.37
N SER A 9 -26.52 -23.89 -72.47
CA SER A 9 -27.04 -23.50 -71.16
C SER A 9 -25.93 -22.74 -70.41
N PRO A 10 -26.15 -21.45 -70.07
CA PRO A 10 -25.14 -20.68 -69.34
C PRO A 10 -24.98 -21.31 -67.95
N SER A 11 -23.82 -21.89 -67.69
CA SER A 11 -23.41 -22.32 -66.36
C SER A 11 -23.38 -21.10 -65.46
N LEU A 12 -24.43 -20.92 -64.66
CA LEU A 12 -24.49 -19.85 -63.68
C LEU A 12 -23.28 -20.00 -62.73
N PRO A 13 -22.47 -18.96 -62.52
CA PRO A 13 -21.39 -19.03 -61.55
C PRO A 13 -22.02 -19.33 -60.18
N GLU A 14 -21.64 -20.47 -59.64
CA GLU A 14 -22.02 -20.96 -58.32
C GLU A 14 -21.69 -19.86 -57.29
N ARG A 15 -22.72 -19.11 -56.87
CA ARG A 15 -22.57 -18.12 -55.81
C ARG A 15 -22.25 -18.89 -54.55
N ALA A 16 -20.97 -18.93 -54.19
CA ALA A 16 -20.50 -19.42 -52.90
C ALA A 16 -21.27 -18.70 -51.79
N ILE A 17 -22.24 -19.39 -51.20
CA ILE A 17 -22.99 -18.90 -50.04
C ILE A 17 -21.98 -18.86 -48.88
N PRO A 18 -21.66 -17.68 -48.30
CA PRO A 18 -20.72 -17.63 -47.19
C PRO A 18 -21.29 -18.45 -46.03
N SER A 19 -20.52 -19.43 -45.60
CA SER A 19 -20.91 -20.40 -44.58
C SER A 19 -21.24 -19.70 -43.25
N ARG A 20 -22.39 -20.05 -42.67
CA ARG A 20 -22.95 -19.54 -41.39
C ARG A 20 -22.02 -19.66 -40.17
N ARG A 21 -20.84 -20.29 -40.27
CA ARG A 21 -19.90 -20.52 -39.15
C ARG A 21 -19.17 -19.26 -38.64
N SER A 22 -19.08 -18.20 -39.44
CA SER A 22 -18.33 -16.99 -39.06
C SER A 22 -19.05 -16.11 -38.03
N PHE A 23 -20.37 -16.26 -37.85
CA PHE A 23 -21.16 -15.43 -36.91
C PHE A 23 -21.20 -15.98 -35.48
N GLU A 24 -21.12 -17.30 -35.28
CA GLU A 24 -21.13 -17.92 -33.95
C GLU A 24 -19.83 -17.63 -33.17
N PHE A 25 -18.68 -17.63 -33.87
CA PHE A 25 -17.37 -17.35 -33.26
C PHE A 25 -17.28 -15.94 -32.67
N THR A 26 -17.82 -14.93 -33.36
CA THR A 26 -17.83 -13.54 -32.86
C THR A 26 -18.70 -13.39 -31.61
N ARG A 27 -19.79 -14.15 -31.49
CA ARG A 27 -20.68 -14.09 -30.32
C ARG A 27 -20.05 -14.73 -29.09
N LEU A 28 -19.40 -15.89 -29.27
CA LEU A 28 -18.65 -16.59 -28.21
C LEU A 28 -17.47 -15.76 -27.70
N ILE A 29 -16.68 -15.16 -28.60
CA ILE A 29 -15.56 -14.29 -28.23
C ILE A 29 -16.03 -13.07 -27.44
N ARG A 30 -17.12 -12.43 -27.87
CA ARG A 30 -17.65 -11.25 -27.16
C ARG A 30 -18.20 -11.62 -25.77
N ALA A 31 -18.88 -12.77 -25.65
CA ALA A 31 -19.33 -13.29 -24.36
C ALA A 31 -18.16 -13.62 -23.42
N PHE A 32 -17.10 -14.21 -23.96
CA PHE A 32 -15.87 -14.50 -23.21
C PHE A 32 -15.18 -13.21 -22.73
N GLY A 33 -15.17 -12.16 -23.56
CA GLY A 33 -14.66 -10.83 -23.19
C GLY A 33 -15.44 -10.20 -22.02
N TYR A 34 -16.77 -10.25 -22.04
CA TYR A 34 -17.58 -9.77 -20.91
C TYR A 34 -17.32 -10.58 -19.64
N PHE A 35 -17.23 -11.90 -19.74
CA PHE A 35 -16.92 -12.76 -18.60
C PHE A 35 -15.55 -12.43 -18.02
N ALA A 36 -14.53 -12.24 -18.87
CA ALA A 36 -13.19 -11.86 -18.44
C ALA A 36 -13.18 -10.51 -17.70
N VAL A 37 -13.92 -9.51 -18.19
CA VAL A 37 -14.03 -8.20 -17.52
C VAL A 37 -14.70 -8.32 -16.15
N VAL A 38 -15.81 -9.06 -16.05
CA VAL A 38 -16.51 -9.27 -14.77
C VAL A 38 -15.63 -10.02 -13.78
N LEU A 39 -14.96 -11.08 -14.23
CA LEU A 39 -14.01 -11.84 -13.42
C LEU A 39 -12.87 -10.94 -12.93
N ALA A 40 -12.32 -10.09 -13.81
CA ALA A 40 -11.27 -9.15 -13.46
C ALA A 40 -11.72 -8.15 -12.39
N LEU A 41 -12.91 -7.56 -12.53
CA LEU A 41 -13.47 -6.65 -11.54
C LEU A 41 -13.71 -7.33 -10.19
N MET A 42 -14.21 -8.57 -10.18
CA MET A 42 -14.37 -9.35 -8.95
C MET A 42 -13.04 -9.62 -8.26
N LEU A 43 -12.01 -10.05 -9.00
CA LEU A 43 -10.68 -10.34 -8.43
C LEU A 43 -9.99 -9.07 -7.90
N ALA A 44 -10.13 -7.94 -8.61
CA ALA A 44 -9.62 -6.66 -8.16
C ALA A 44 -10.32 -6.19 -6.88
N GLY A 45 -11.65 -6.34 -6.80
CA GLY A 45 -12.41 -6.07 -5.57
C GLY A 45 -12.00 -6.96 -4.42
N ALA A 46 -11.88 -8.28 -4.65
CA ALA A 46 -11.42 -9.23 -3.65
C ALA A 46 -10.02 -8.89 -3.13
N THR A 47 -9.09 -8.57 -4.04
CA THR A 47 -7.76 -8.06 -3.70
C THR A 47 -7.84 -6.85 -2.78
N PHE A 48 -8.66 -5.86 -3.13
CA PHE A 48 -8.79 -4.63 -2.37
C PHE A 48 -9.23 -4.90 -0.92
N PHE A 49 -10.22 -5.78 -0.72
CA PHE A 49 -10.65 -6.18 0.63
C PHE A 49 -9.56 -6.89 1.43
N VAL A 50 -8.76 -7.74 0.78
CA VAL A 50 -7.63 -8.42 1.42
C VAL A 50 -6.57 -7.42 1.87
N LEU A 51 -6.20 -6.47 1.01
CA LEU A 51 -5.18 -5.46 1.34
C LEU A 51 -5.65 -4.45 2.39
N MET A 52 -6.96 -4.16 2.44
CA MET A 52 -7.54 -3.27 3.44
C MET A 52 -7.68 -3.93 4.83
N GLY A 53 -7.24 -5.18 5.00
CA GLY A 53 -7.29 -5.90 6.28
C GLY A 53 -8.72 -6.24 6.71
N MET A 54 -9.68 -6.19 5.78
CA MET A 54 -11.07 -6.58 6.04
C MET A 54 -11.27 -8.11 5.99
N THR A 55 -10.22 -8.86 5.66
CA THR A 55 -10.22 -10.33 5.68
C THR A 55 -9.26 -10.83 6.77
N PRO A 56 -9.49 -12.03 7.33
CA PRO A 56 -8.63 -12.63 8.37
C PRO A 56 -7.24 -13.06 7.86
N ILE A 57 -6.85 -12.67 6.65
CA ILE A 57 -5.55 -13.02 6.04
C ILE A 57 -4.51 -12.02 6.56
N ALA A 58 -3.47 -12.51 7.23
CA ALA A 58 -2.38 -11.65 7.67
C ALA A 58 -1.67 -11.02 6.47
N VAL A 59 -1.60 -9.68 6.46
CA VAL A 59 -0.95 -8.91 5.41
C VAL A 59 0.56 -9.10 5.53
N SER A 60 1.11 -10.11 4.84
CA SER A 60 2.55 -10.37 4.78
C SER A 60 3.16 -9.80 3.50
N PRO A 61 4.48 -9.54 3.45
CA PRO A 61 5.16 -9.10 2.23
C PRO A 61 4.94 -10.06 1.05
N ALA A 62 4.83 -11.37 1.32
CA ALA A 62 4.53 -12.36 0.31
C ALA A 62 3.11 -12.18 -0.27
N VAL A 63 2.10 -11.95 0.58
CA VAL A 63 0.71 -11.70 0.14
C VAL A 63 0.65 -10.44 -0.72
N LEU A 64 1.33 -9.36 -0.31
CA LEU A 64 1.40 -8.12 -1.10
C LEU A 64 2.01 -8.37 -2.48
N PHE A 65 3.15 -9.05 -2.53
CA PHE A 65 3.87 -9.30 -3.79
C PHE A 65 3.08 -10.22 -4.73
N THR A 66 2.53 -11.33 -4.20
CA THR A 66 1.67 -12.23 -4.97
C THR A 66 0.44 -11.50 -5.50
N THR A 67 -0.21 -10.69 -4.67
CA THR A 67 -1.40 -9.91 -5.06
C THR A 67 -1.05 -8.90 -6.14
N MET A 68 0.09 -8.21 -6.03
CA MET A 68 0.54 -7.27 -7.05
C MET A 68 0.81 -7.96 -8.39
N ILE A 69 1.49 -9.12 -8.38
CA ILE A 69 1.74 -9.91 -9.60
C ILE A 69 0.43 -10.38 -10.23
N VAL A 70 -0.50 -10.93 -9.44
CA VAL A 70 -1.79 -11.44 -9.93
C VAL A 70 -2.60 -10.31 -10.57
N ASN A 71 -2.70 -9.15 -9.91
CA ASN A 71 -3.41 -8.00 -10.48
C ASN A 71 -2.69 -7.43 -11.71
N GLY A 72 -1.35 -7.37 -11.68
CA GLY A 72 -0.57 -6.94 -12.84
C GLY A 72 -0.79 -7.86 -14.06
N ALA A 73 -0.78 -9.17 -13.86
CA ALA A 73 -1.06 -10.15 -14.90
C ALA A 73 -2.49 -10.03 -15.44
N LEU A 74 -3.47 -9.80 -14.57
CA LEU A 74 -4.87 -9.59 -14.94
C LEU A 74 -5.04 -8.31 -15.78
N ILE A 75 -4.39 -7.20 -15.38
CA ILE A 75 -4.39 -5.94 -16.12
C ILE A 75 -3.74 -6.14 -17.50
N ALA A 76 -2.58 -6.81 -17.56
CA ALA A 76 -1.91 -7.12 -18.81
C ALA A 76 -2.77 -7.98 -19.74
N PHE A 77 -3.43 -9.00 -19.19
CA PHE A 77 -4.39 -9.83 -19.94
C PHE A 77 -5.56 -9.02 -20.47
N LEU A 78 -6.14 -8.13 -19.66
CA LEU A 78 -7.22 -7.25 -20.09
C LEU A 78 -6.76 -6.30 -21.21
N PHE A 79 -5.57 -5.72 -21.09
CA PHE A 79 -4.95 -4.91 -22.15
C PHE A 79 -4.80 -5.70 -23.44
N PHE A 80 -4.34 -6.96 -23.37
CA PHE A 80 -4.21 -7.83 -24.52
C PHE A 80 -5.56 -8.08 -25.20
N VAL A 81 -6.60 -8.42 -24.43
CA VAL A 81 -7.97 -8.63 -24.95
C VAL A 81 -8.50 -7.36 -25.62
N ILE A 82 -8.33 -6.20 -24.99
CA ILE A 82 -8.76 -4.91 -25.55
C ILE A 82 -8.01 -4.61 -26.84
N ALA A 83 -6.68 -4.76 -26.86
CA ALA A 83 -5.86 -4.49 -28.04
C ALA A 83 -6.24 -5.41 -29.21
N TRP A 84 -6.49 -6.69 -28.93
CA TRP A 84 -6.95 -7.66 -29.91
C TRP A 84 -8.31 -7.27 -30.50
N GLU A 85 -9.28 -6.92 -29.65
CA GLU A 85 -10.63 -6.52 -30.07
C GLU A 85 -10.58 -5.22 -30.91
N VAL A 86 -9.79 -4.24 -30.48
CA VAL A 86 -9.57 -2.99 -31.24
C VAL A 86 -8.92 -3.28 -32.59
N GLY A 87 -7.91 -4.14 -32.63
CA GLY A 87 -7.26 -4.58 -33.88
C GLY A 87 -8.23 -5.27 -34.84
N ALA A 88 -9.04 -6.19 -34.34
CA ALA A 88 -10.08 -6.88 -35.10
C ALA A 88 -11.13 -5.89 -35.63
N LEU A 89 -11.55 -4.92 -34.82
CA LEU A 89 -12.49 -3.87 -35.22
C LEU A 89 -11.91 -2.98 -36.32
N ILE A 90 -10.63 -2.60 -36.23
CA ILE A 90 -9.94 -1.80 -37.25
C ILE A 90 -9.84 -2.58 -38.57
N LEU A 91 -9.52 -3.88 -38.51
CA LEU A 91 -9.41 -4.72 -39.70
C LEU A 91 -10.77 -4.96 -40.36
N ALA A 92 -11.83 -5.15 -39.57
CA ALA A 92 -13.21 -5.23 -40.05
C ALA A 92 -13.69 -3.91 -40.68
N ARG A 93 -13.26 -2.76 -40.13
CA ARG A 93 -13.54 -1.44 -40.71
C ARG A 93 -12.94 -1.26 -42.10
N ARG A 94 -11.71 -1.75 -42.33
CA ARG A 94 -11.05 -1.66 -43.65
C ARG A 94 -11.83 -2.40 -44.75
N ARG A 95 -12.68 -3.37 -44.41
CA ARG A 95 -13.47 -4.17 -45.36
C ARG A 95 -14.86 -3.61 -45.72
N GLY A 96 -15.24 -2.45 -45.18
CA GLY A 96 -16.27 -1.56 -45.76
C GLY A 96 -17.74 -1.95 -45.57
N ARG A 97 -18.53 -1.02 -45.00
CA ARG A 97 -19.98 -0.84 -45.28
C ARG A 97 -20.34 0.64 -45.11
N ALA A 98 -20.84 1.28 -46.18
CA ALA A 98 -21.15 2.73 -46.22
C ALA A 98 -22.19 3.18 -45.16
N ALA A 99 -23.07 2.28 -44.70
CA ALA A 99 -24.06 2.51 -43.66
C ALA A 99 -23.49 2.49 -42.22
N ALA A 100 -22.28 1.96 -41.99
CA ALA A 100 -21.71 1.79 -40.66
C ALA A 100 -21.05 3.06 -40.09
N ARG A 101 -20.83 4.10 -40.92
CA ARG A 101 -20.07 5.30 -40.53
C ARG A 101 -20.75 6.12 -39.42
N LEU A 102 -22.08 6.16 -39.40
CA LEU A 102 -22.82 6.90 -38.37
C LEU A 102 -22.74 6.21 -37.01
N HIS A 103 -23.05 4.90 -36.97
CA HIS A 103 -22.96 4.11 -35.72
C HIS A 103 -21.54 4.13 -35.15
N ILE A 104 -20.52 4.07 -36.01
CA ILE A 104 -19.11 4.18 -35.60
C ILE A 104 -18.79 5.55 -34.99
N ARG A 105 -19.25 6.64 -35.60
CA ARG A 105 -19.00 8.00 -35.09
C ARG A 105 -19.64 8.18 -33.72
N ILE A 106 -20.86 7.67 -33.55
CA ILE A 106 -21.59 7.68 -32.27
C ILE A 106 -20.85 6.85 -31.21
N VAL A 107 -20.47 5.60 -31.54
CA VAL A 107 -19.72 4.74 -30.60
C VAL A 107 -18.38 5.36 -30.23
N ALA A 108 -17.66 5.96 -31.18
CA ALA A 108 -16.39 6.63 -30.90
C ALA A 108 -16.55 7.85 -29.98
N LEU A 109 -17.53 8.71 -30.25
CA LEU A 109 -17.84 9.85 -29.38
C LEU A 109 -18.28 9.40 -27.98
N PHE A 110 -19.11 8.37 -27.91
CA PHE A 110 -19.56 7.80 -26.64
C PHE A 110 -18.40 7.22 -25.83
N SER A 111 -17.54 6.40 -26.45
CA SER A 111 -16.33 5.87 -25.81
C SER A 111 -15.42 6.99 -25.32
N LEU A 112 -15.24 8.07 -26.10
CA LEU A 112 -14.41 9.20 -25.69
C LEU A 112 -14.98 9.92 -24.47
N ILE A 113 -16.26 10.26 -24.51
CA ILE A 113 -16.97 10.95 -23.41
C ILE A 113 -17.00 10.06 -22.15
N ALA A 114 -17.12 8.74 -22.30
CA ALA A 114 -17.09 7.79 -21.19
C ALA A 114 -15.68 7.57 -20.61
N ALA A 115 -14.64 7.58 -21.45
CA ALA A 115 -13.26 7.32 -21.02
C ALA A 115 -12.64 8.52 -20.29
N ILE A 116 -12.97 9.75 -20.69
CA ILE A 116 -12.39 10.96 -20.11
C ILE A 116 -12.58 10.99 -18.57
N PRO A 117 -13.79 10.85 -18.01
CA PRO A 117 -13.99 10.81 -16.56
C PRO A 117 -13.19 9.72 -15.86
N ALA A 118 -13.11 8.52 -16.46
CA ALA A 118 -12.36 7.41 -15.88
C ALA A 118 -10.86 7.73 -15.74
N VAL A 119 -10.27 8.35 -16.77
CA VAL A 119 -8.87 8.79 -16.73
C VAL A 119 -8.66 9.89 -15.69
N PHE A 120 -9.56 10.86 -15.62
CA PHE A 120 -9.51 11.91 -14.59
C PHE A 120 -9.57 11.33 -13.17
N VAL A 121 -10.50 10.41 -12.92
CA VAL A 121 -10.63 9.73 -11.63
C VAL A 121 -9.36 8.95 -11.29
N ALA A 122 -8.78 8.22 -12.24
CA ALA A 122 -7.54 7.47 -12.01
C ALA A 122 -6.37 8.39 -11.62
N ILE A 123 -6.21 9.52 -12.29
CA ILE A 123 -5.16 10.52 -11.98
C ILE A 123 -5.39 11.11 -10.58
N ILE A 124 -6.60 11.59 -10.31
CA ILE A 124 -6.93 12.23 -9.03
C ILE A 124 -6.78 11.22 -7.87
N ALA A 125 -7.26 9.99 -8.05
CA ALA A 125 -7.14 8.93 -7.05
C ALA A 125 -5.67 8.59 -6.78
N GLY A 126 -4.83 8.47 -7.81
CA GLY A 126 -3.39 8.25 -7.67
C GLY A 126 -2.72 9.37 -6.87
N VAL A 127 -2.93 10.63 -7.27
CA VAL A 127 -2.36 11.80 -6.55
C VAL A 127 -2.87 11.89 -5.11
N THR A 128 -4.16 11.62 -4.90
CA THR A 128 -4.78 11.66 -3.56
C THR A 128 -4.22 10.54 -2.68
N LEU A 129 -3.98 9.35 -3.23
CA LEU A 129 -3.39 8.24 -2.51
C LEU A 129 -1.95 8.56 -2.12
N ASP A 130 -1.11 8.99 -3.06
CA ASP A 130 0.29 9.34 -2.79
C ASP A 130 0.38 10.42 -1.70
N ARG A 131 -0.36 11.52 -1.86
CA ARG A 131 -0.33 12.61 -0.87
C ARG A 131 -1.06 12.28 0.43
N GLY A 132 -2.12 11.48 0.38
CA GLY A 132 -2.88 11.06 1.56
C GLY A 132 -2.05 10.14 2.45
N LEU A 133 -1.28 9.23 1.85
CA LEU A 133 -0.33 8.37 2.56
C LEU A 133 0.83 9.21 3.12
N ASP A 134 1.45 10.07 2.31
CA ASP A 134 2.62 10.83 2.74
C ASP A 134 2.30 11.86 3.83
N SER A 135 1.23 12.64 3.68
CA SER A 135 0.86 13.66 4.67
C SER A 135 0.34 13.04 5.99
N GLY A 136 -0.41 11.94 5.92
CA GLY A 136 -0.95 11.25 7.08
C GLY A 136 0.12 10.50 7.89
N LEU A 137 1.11 9.89 7.23
CA LEU A 137 2.19 9.15 7.89
C LEU A 137 3.31 10.08 8.39
N ALA A 138 3.67 11.13 7.65
CA ALA A 138 4.68 12.09 8.09
C ALA A 138 4.23 12.87 9.33
N ALA A 139 2.96 13.32 9.37
CA ALA A 139 2.42 14.04 10.53
C ALA A 139 2.35 13.15 11.79
N ARG A 140 1.92 11.90 11.64
CA ARG A 140 1.85 10.94 12.76
C ARG A 140 3.24 10.58 13.29
N THR A 141 4.19 10.31 12.41
CA THR A 141 5.58 9.96 12.79
C THR A 141 6.28 11.12 13.47
N ARG A 142 6.11 12.35 12.96
CA ARG A 142 6.66 13.56 13.59
C ARG A 142 6.10 13.78 15.00
N SER A 143 4.79 13.62 15.18
CA SER A 143 4.17 13.78 16.51
C SER A 143 4.62 12.72 17.52
N LEU A 144 4.87 11.48 17.08
CA LEU A 144 5.38 10.39 17.93
C LEU A 144 6.82 10.63 18.36
N VAL A 145 7.67 11.13 17.46
CA VAL A 145 9.06 11.49 17.77
C VAL A 145 9.12 12.71 18.70
N GLU A 146 8.31 13.73 18.45
CA GLU A 146 8.26 14.96 19.26
C GLU A 146 7.65 14.69 20.66
N SER A 147 6.66 13.79 20.74
CA SER A 147 6.13 13.30 22.02
C SER A 147 7.15 12.45 22.78
N SER A 148 7.96 11.63 22.10
CA SER A 148 9.02 10.84 22.73
C SER A 148 10.18 11.73 23.23
N ALA A 149 10.52 12.78 22.48
CA ALA A 149 11.52 13.77 22.88
C ALA A 149 11.04 14.60 24.08
N THR A 150 9.76 14.93 24.14
CA THR A 150 9.14 15.62 25.29
C THR A 150 9.07 14.71 26.52
N LEU A 151 8.79 13.41 26.34
CA LEU A 151 8.82 12.43 27.43
C LEU A 151 10.26 12.24 27.95
N ALA A 152 11.25 12.12 27.06
CA ALA A 152 12.66 11.98 27.43
C ALA A 152 13.22 13.23 28.15
N SER A 153 12.84 14.43 27.72
CA SER A 153 13.26 15.68 28.36
C SER A 153 12.57 15.92 29.71
N ALA A 154 11.29 15.53 29.85
CA ALA A 154 10.57 15.58 31.12
C ALA A 154 11.17 14.62 32.17
N TYR A 155 11.57 13.40 31.77
CA TYR A 155 12.28 12.47 32.66
C TYR A 155 13.66 12.99 33.10
N GLN A 156 14.40 13.73 32.27
CA GLN A 156 15.71 14.29 32.67
C GLN A 156 15.59 15.47 33.63
N GLY A 157 14.63 16.38 33.42
CA GLY A 157 14.47 17.57 34.27
C GLY A 157 14.05 17.24 35.70
N GLU A 158 13.03 16.40 35.84
CA GLU A 158 12.45 16.06 37.15
C GLU A 158 13.40 15.17 37.98
N GLN A 159 14.14 14.28 37.31
CA GLN A 159 15.05 13.35 37.96
C GLN A 159 16.36 14.03 38.38
N LEU A 160 16.87 15.00 37.63
CA LEU A 160 18.04 15.78 38.03
C LEU A 160 17.75 16.69 39.23
N GLN A 161 16.57 17.32 39.29
CA GLN A 161 16.21 18.16 40.43
C GLN A 161 16.04 17.35 41.72
N SER A 162 15.40 16.17 41.64
CA SER A 162 15.31 15.24 42.78
C SER A 162 16.69 14.76 43.24
N LEU A 163 17.60 14.44 42.31
CA LEU A 163 18.98 14.03 42.63
C LEU A 163 19.77 15.15 43.31
N HIS A 164 19.60 16.41 42.87
CA HIS A 164 20.24 17.55 43.51
C HIS A 164 19.74 17.78 44.94
N THR A 165 18.44 17.64 45.19
CA THR A 165 17.86 17.73 46.53
C THR A 165 18.36 16.62 47.44
N ASP A 166 18.38 15.37 46.95
CA ASP A 166 18.87 14.22 47.70
C ASP A 166 20.37 14.34 48.02
N LEU A 167 21.19 14.78 47.06
CA LEU A 167 22.63 14.98 47.26
C LEU A 167 22.91 16.05 48.32
N PHE A 168 22.14 17.14 48.32
CA PHE A 168 22.28 18.19 49.34
C PHE A 168 21.89 17.68 50.73
N ALA A 169 20.83 16.90 50.85
CA ALA A 169 20.43 16.29 52.11
C ALA A 169 21.50 15.33 52.65
N ILE A 170 22.07 14.47 51.78
CA ILE A 170 23.16 13.54 52.13
C ILE A 170 24.38 14.33 52.62
N LYS A 171 24.74 15.44 51.96
CA LYS A 171 25.85 16.30 52.39
C LYS A 171 25.65 16.83 53.80
N VAL A 172 24.45 17.31 54.13
CA VAL A 172 24.15 17.87 55.46
C VAL A 172 24.22 16.79 56.54
N GLU A 173 23.64 15.61 56.29
CA GLU A 173 23.67 14.48 57.23
C GLU A 173 25.11 13.98 57.45
N LEU A 174 25.90 13.90 56.39
CA LEU A 174 27.32 13.52 56.46
C LEU A 174 28.16 14.53 57.24
N GLN A 175 27.91 15.83 57.06
CA GLN A 175 28.58 16.88 57.83
C GLN A 175 28.25 16.81 59.32
N ARG A 176 27.00 16.47 59.68
CA ARG A 176 26.60 16.25 61.08
C ARG A 176 27.24 15.00 61.68
N ALA A 177 27.42 13.95 60.88
CA ALA A 177 28.06 12.71 61.31
C ALA A 177 29.61 12.76 61.29
N ARG A 178 30.22 13.88 60.88
CA ARG A 178 31.67 14.06 60.81
C ARG A 178 32.42 13.75 62.12
N PRO A 179 31.91 14.06 63.33
CA PRO A 179 32.58 13.68 64.58
C PRO A 179 32.65 12.16 64.79
N LEU A 180 31.61 11.43 64.35
CA LEU A 180 31.52 9.96 64.46
C LEU A 180 32.58 9.26 63.60
N LEU A 181 32.93 9.84 62.45
CA LEU A 181 33.99 9.33 61.57
C LEU A 181 35.36 9.29 62.26
N ILE A 182 35.63 10.22 63.17
CA ILE A 182 36.91 10.32 63.87
C ILE A 182 36.89 9.49 65.17
N SER A 183 35.74 9.41 65.84
CA SER A 183 35.62 8.73 67.13
C SER A 183 35.39 7.21 67.04
N ASP A 184 34.59 6.75 66.07
CA ASP A 184 34.17 5.34 65.95
C ASP A 184 33.88 4.99 64.47
N PRO A 185 34.90 4.58 63.69
CA PRO A 185 34.77 4.27 62.27
C PRO A 185 33.72 3.19 61.97
N ASP A 186 33.60 2.15 62.82
CA ASP A 186 32.65 1.05 62.62
C ASP A 186 31.19 1.50 62.75
N ARG A 187 30.89 2.38 63.71
CA ARG A 187 29.54 2.97 63.87
C ARG A 187 29.21 3.90 62.71
N PHE A 188 30.21 4.59 62.19
CA PHE A 188 30.03 5.45 61.03
C PHE A 188 29.75 4.65 59.75
N GLN A 189 30.36 3.47 59.57
CA GLN A 189 30.02 2.55 58.48
C GLN A 189 28.57 2.04 58.57
N GLN A 190 28.11 1.70 59.77
CA GLN A 190 26.71 1.30 60.01
C GLN A 190 25.74 2.47 59.72
N PHE A 191 26.10 3.69 60.13
CA PHE A 191 25.35 4.90 59.81
C PHE A 191 25.26 5.12 58.29
N LEU A 192 26.37 5.04 57.56
CA LEU A 192 26.38 5.15 56.09
C LEU A 192 25.56 4.07 55.39
N ALA A 193 25.65 2.82 55.87
CA ALA A 193 24.84 1.73 55.33
C ALA A 193 23.34 1.98 55.56
N SER A 194 22.96 2.48 56.74
CA SER A 194 21.57 2.85 57.03
C SER A 194 21.09 4.04 56.20
N LEU A 195 21.97 5.02 55.95
CA LEU A 195 21.68 6.18 55.12
C LEU A 195 21.49 5.78 53.66
N GLY A 196 22.37 4.92 53.12
CA GLY A 196 22.25 4.35 51.78
C GLY A 196 21.00 3.49 51.59
N ALA A 197 20.60 2.72 52.59
CA ALA A 197 19.38 1.91 52.54
C ALA A 197 18.08 2.75 52.61
N SER A 198 18.11 3.87 53.32
CA SER A 198 16.95 4.76 53.46
C SER A 198 16.73 5.69 52.25
N ARG A 199 17.77 5.91 51.44
CA ARG A 199 17.75 6.77 50.26
C ARG A 199 17.75 5.90 49.00
N ARG A 200 17.22 6.38 47.88
CA ARG A 200 17.20 5.64 46.59
C ARG A 200 18.57 5.61 45.91
N VAL A 201 19.65 5.48 46.68
CA VAL A 201 21.03 5.52 46.21
C VAL A 201 21.64 4.15 46.42
N PHE A 202 22.09 3.51 45.33
CA PHE A 202 22.56 2.13 45.35
C PHE A 202 23.83 1.89 46.20
N ALA A 203 24.68 2.91 46.38
CA ALA A 203 25.84 2.87 47.27
C ALA A 203 26.31 4.28 47.63
N LEU A 204 26.69 4.50 48.90
CA LEU A 204 27.41 5.69 49.36
C LEU A 204 28.81 5.29 49.76
N MET A 205 29.81 5.89 49.12
CA MET A 205 31.23 5.65 49.41
C MET A 205 31.90 6.99 49.69
N LEU A 206 32.69 7.05 50.76
CA LEU A 206 33.61 8.16 50.97
C LEU A 206 34.90 7.84 50.26
N VAL A 207 35.41 8.81 49.52
CA VAL A 207 36.71 8.73 48.89
C VAL A 207 37.57 9.80 49.55
N LYS A 208 38.69 9.38 50.14
CA LYS A 208 39.71 10.31 50.65
C LYS A 208 40.36 11.06 49.49
N SER A 209 41.01 12.18 49.78
CA SER A 209 41.73 12.98 48.77
C SER A 209 42.87 12.24 48.07
N ASP A 210 43.27 11.06 48.57
CA ASP A 210 44.28 10.16 48.01
C ASP A 210 43.68 9.05 47.11
N GLY A 211 42.36 9.00 46.94
CA GLY A 211 41.68 8.01 46.11
C GLY A 211 41.37 6.68 46.81
N THR A 212 41.62 6.57 48.11
CA THR A 212 41.24 5.38 48.90
C THR A 212 39.83 5.51 49.49
N LEU A 213 39.15 4.36 49.62
CA LEU A 213 37.83 4.23 50.26
C LEU A 213 37.95 4.22 51.79
#